data_AF-A0A3C2E1U9-F1
#
_entry.id   AF-A0A3C2E1U9-F1
#
_cell.length_a   1.000
_cell.length_b   1.000
_cell.length_c   1.000
_cell.angle_alpha   90.00
_cell.angle_beta   90.00
_cell.angle_gamma   90.00
#
_symmetry.space_group_name_H-M   'P 1'
#
loop_
_entity.id
_entity.type
_entity.pdbx_description
1 polymer ?
#
loop_
_entity_poly.entity_id
_entity_poly.type
_entity_poly.pdbx_seq_one_letter_code
_entity_poly.pdbx_strand_id
1 'polypeptide(L)'
;MVLVLSSLVSGSRVGGAVSVSALQARGIDTMHVPTVLLGRHPGWGDPGGGAIADDLFSGALGGIEANGLFALTDAVLTGYFATPGQVRRAAEAIDAIRAV
;
A
#
# COMPACT_ATOMS: atom_id res chain seq x y z
N MET A 1 -1.00 14.25 -3.23
CA MET A 1 -0.57 13.04 -2.48
C MET A 1 -1.12 11.78 -3.14
N VAL A 2 -0.34 10.70 -3.22
CA VAL A 2 -0.83 9.39 -3.72
C VAL A 2 -0.80 8.33 -2.61
N LEU A 3 -1.92 7.66 -2.38
CA LEU A 3 -1.98 6.49 -1.51
C LEU A 3 -1.60 5.23 -2.32
N VAL A 4 -0.50 4.59 -1.94
CA VAL A 4 0.01 3.37 -2.57
C VAL A 4 -0.34 2.16 -1.69
N LEU A 5 -1.13 1.24 -2.22
CA LEU A 5 -1.53 -0.03 -1.58
C LEU A 5 -0.95 -1.20 -2.40
N SER A 6 0.25 -1.65 -2.05
CA SER A 6 0.97 -2.65 -2.83
C SER A 6 2.06 -3.34 -2.00
N SER A 7 2.61 -4.44 -2.50
CA SER A 7 3.62 -5.25 -1.82
C SER A 7 4.89 -4.46 -1.45
N LEU A 8 5.52 -4.79 -0.32
CA LEU A 8 6.88 -4.37 0.01
C LEU A 8 7.81 -5.58 0.01
N VAL A 9 8.89 -5.52 -0.77
CA VAL A 9 9.91 -6.56 -0.85
C VAL A 9 11.26 -5.95 -0.47
N SER A 10 11.87 -6.40 0.63
CA SER A 10 13.07 -5.78 1.20
C SER A 10 14.29 -5.93 0.30
N GLY A 11 14.49 -7.09 -0.33
CA GLY A 11 15.65 -7.41 -1.15
C GLY A 11 15.51 -7.10 -2.65
N SER A 12 14.40 -6.50 -3.10
CA SER A 12 14.19 -6.21 -4.53
C SER A 12 13.27 -5.02 -4.77
N ARG A 13 13.53 -4.24 -5.82
CA ARG A 13 12.76 -3.03 -6.17
C ARG A 13 11.56 -3.36 -7.07
N VAL A 14 10.52 -3.93 -6.48
CA VAL A 14 9.23 -4.23 -7.13
C VAL A 14 8.06 -3.68 -6.32
N GLY A 15 6.85 -3.71 -6.89
CA GLY A 15 5.60 -3.39 -6.18
C GLY A 15 5.54 -1.96 -5.64
N GLY A 16 5.19 -1.83 -4.36
CA GLY A 16 5.05 -0.54 -3.69
C GLY A 16 6.35 0.27 -3.66
N ALA A 17 7.50 -0.38 -3.40
CA ALA A 17 8.79 0.31 -3.31
C ALA A 17 9.20 0.99 -4.63
N VAL A 18 8.98 0.33 -5.79
CA VAL A 18 9.25 0.95 -7.09
C VAL A 18 8.23 2.06 -7.41
N SER A 19 6.96 1.86 -7.05
CA SER A 19 5.90 2.84 -7.27
C SER A 19 6.16 4.14 -6.48
N VAL A 20 6.45 4.01 -5.19
CA VAL A 20 6.82 5.13 -4.30
C VAL A 20 8.04 5.85 -4.86
N SER A 21 9.11 5.12 -5.18
CA SER A 21 10.34 5.71 -5.71
C SER A 21 10.11 6.47 -7.02
N ALA A 22 9.26 5.96 -7.93
CA ALA A 22 8.97 6.60 -9.20
C ALA A 22 8.14 7.87 -9.05
N LEU A 23 7.16 7.87 -8.13
CA LEU A 23 6.32 9.03 -7.82
C LEU A 23 7.12 10.13 -7.12
N GLN A 24 7.88 9.78 -6.09
CA GLN A 24 8.71 10.74 -5.33
C GLN A 24 9.80 11.36 -6.20
N ALA A 25 10.38 10.62 -7.14
CA ALA A 25 11.34 11.16 -8.12
C ALA A 25 10.74 12.26 -9.02
N ARG A 26 9.41 12.40 -9.06
CA ARG A 26 8.67 13.43 -9.81
C ARG A 26 8.07 14.50 -8.90
N GLY A 27 8.47 14.54 -7.62
CA GLY A 27 7.96 15.50 -6.63
C GLY A 27 6.54 15.22 -6.15
N ILE A 28 6.06 13.98 -6.31
CA ILE A 28 4.72 13.58 -5.84
C ILE A 28 4.87 12.93 -4.47
N ASP A 29 4.24 13.51 -3.45
CA ASP A 29 4.18 12.93 -2.11
C ASP A 29 3.35 11.65 -2.08
N THR A 30 3.80 10.68 -1.28
CA THR A 30 3.20 9.34 -1.23
C THR A 30 3.01 8.85 0.19
N MET A 31 1.91 8.14 0.42
CA MET A 31 1.72 7.26 1.59
C MET A 31 1.77 5.82 1.09
N HIS A 32 2.50 4.92 1.77
CA HIS A 32 2.58 3.51 1.37
C HIS A 32 2.09 2.61 2.50
N VAL A 33 1.03 1.85 2.24
CA VAL A 33 0.57 0.77 3.12
C VAL A 33 0.88 -0.57 2.45
N PRO A 34 1.80 -1.38 3.00
CA PRO A 34 2.17 -2.65 2.39
C PRO A 34 1.08 -3.71 2.57
N THR A 35 0.85 -4.50 1.52
CA THR A 35 -0.07 -5.66 1.55
C THR A 35 0.64 -6.97 1.93
N VAL A 36 1.95 -7.02 1.67
CA VAL A 36 2.88 -8.06 2.13
C VAL A 36 4.18 -7.40 2.53
N LEU A 37 4.93 -8.07 3.41
CA LEU A 37 6.34 -7.81 3.64
C LEU A 37 7.11 -9.09 3.31
N LEU A 38 7.90 -9.05 2.23
CA LEU A 38 8.68 -10.20 1.76
C LEU A 38 10.18 -9.91 1.81
N GLY A 39 10.99 -10.94 2.03
CA GLY A 39 12.45 -10.83 1.99
C GLY A 39 12.97 -10.65 0.56
N ARG A 40 12.48 -11.45 -0.39
CA ARG A 40 12.88 -11.42 -1.81
C ARG A 40 11.71 -11.66 -2.75
N HIS A 41 11.93 -11.35 -4.03
CA HIS A 41 10.94 -11.60 -5.07
C HIS A 41 10.65 -13.11 -5.20
N PRO A 42 9.37 -13.55 -5.26
CA PRO A 42 9.02 -14.98 -5.36
C PRO A 42 9.62 -15.69 -6.57
N GLY A 43 9.88 -14.96 -7.66
CA GLY A 43 10.58 -15.48 -8.84
C GLY A 43 12.05 -15.86 -8.60
N TRP A 44 12.63 -15.57 -7.44
CA TRP A 44 13.98 -16.03 -7.05
C TRP A 44 13.94 -17.27 -6.15
N GLY A 45 12.75 -17.77 -5.78
CA GLY A 45 12.49 -18.88 -4.84
C GLY A 45 11.70 -18.41 -3.61
N ASP A 46 11.58 -19.27 -2.59
CA ASP A 46 10.83 -18.99 -1.35
C ASP A 46 11.10 -17.58 -0.81
N PRO A 47 10.09 -16.69 -0.77
CA PRO A 47 10.31 -15.26 -0.62
C PRO A 47 10.69 -14.83 0.80
N GLY A 48 10.34 -15.64 1.81
CA GLY A 48 10.41 -15.25 3.23
C GLY A 48 9.42 -14.12 3.58
N GLY A 49 9.08 -13.98 4.86
CA GLY A 49 8.05 -13.03 5.29
C GLY A 49 6.63 -13.53 4.98
N GLY A 50 5.69 -12.61 4.76
CA GLY A 50 4.29 -12.99 4.52
C GLY A 50 3.32 -11.83 4.31
N ALA A 51 2.04 -12.17 4.34
CA ALA A 51 0.96 -11.19 4.28
C ALA A 51 0.97 -10.28 5.51
N ILE A 52 0.68 -9.00 5.30
CA ILE A 52 0.31 -8.12 6.41
C ILE A 52 -1.09 -8.54 6.87
N ALA A 53 -1.24 -8.79 8.17
CA ALA A 53 -2.53 -9.19 8.74
C ALA A 53 -3.60 -8.11 8.49
N ASP A 54 -4.84 -8.54 8.28
CA ASP A 54 -5.94 -7.66 7.86
C ASP A 54 -6.22 -6.54 8.88
N ASP A 55 -6.04 -6.83 10.18
CA ASP A 55 -6.18 -5.87 11.28
C ASP A 55 -5.08 -4.80 11.26
N LEU A 56 -3.83 -5.21 11.02
CA LEU A 56 -2.70 -4.27 10.86
C LEU A 56 -2.86 -3.40 9.61
N PHE A 57 -3.27 -3.99 8.48
CA PHE A 57 -3.53 -3.25 7.25
C PHE A 57 -4.66 -2.24 7.44
N SER A 58 -5.75 -2.65 8.10
CA SER A 58 -6.89 -1.78 8.40
C SER A 58 -6.52 -0.68 9.38
N GLY A 59 -5.76 -1.00 10.43
CA GLY A 59 -5.27 -0.05 11.42
C GLY A 59 -4.36 1.01 10.83
N ALA A 60 -3.47 0.64 9.91
CA ALA A 60 -2.61 1.59 9.21
C ALA A 60 -3.43 2.59 8.37
N LEU A 61 -4.42 2.11 7.62
CA LEU A 61 -5.34 2.98 6.86
C LEU A 61 -6.17 3.88 7.78
N GLY A 62 -6.67 3.34 8.90
CA GLY A 62 -7.40 4.13 9.90
C GLY A 62 -6.53 5.22 10.53
N GLY A 63 -5.24 4.97 10.76
CA GLY A 63 -4.30 5.99 11.24
C GLY A 63 -4.06 7.10 10.21
N ILE A 64 -3.95 6.76 8.92
CA ILE A 64 -3.83 7.72 7.82
C ILE A 64 -5.08 8.60 7.73
N GLU A 65 -6.26 7.98 7.80
CA GLU A 65 -7.56 8.64 7.77
C GLU A 65 -7.74 9.59 8.97
N ALA A 66 -7.40 9.13 10.19
CA ALA A 66 -7.48 9.93 11.40
C ALA A 66 -6.55 11.16 11.38
N ASN A 67 -5.48 11.13 10.58
CA ASN A 67 -4.59 12.27 10.37
C ASN A 67 -5.07 13.21 9.24
N GLY A 68 -6.29 13.02 8.72
CA GLY A 68 -6.90 13.87 7.69
C GLY A 68 -6.29 13.72 6.30
N LEU A 69 -5.41 12.74 6.07
CA LEU A 69 -4.66 12.64 4.81
C LEU A 69 -5.51 12.14 3.64
N PHE A 70 -6.65 11.50 3.90
CA PHE A 70 -7.61 11.13 2.84
C PHE A 70 -8.11 12.36 2.07
N ALA A 71 -8.37 13.48 2.76
CA ALA A 71 -8.80 14.74 2.13
C ALA A 71 -7.71 15.39 1.25
N LEU A 72 -6.45 14.97 1.38
CA LEU A 72 -5.31 15.45 0.59
C LEU A 72 -4.91 14.47 -0.52
N THR A 73 -5.61 13.35 -0.65
CA THR A 73 -5.25 12.26 -1.56
C THR A 73 -5.86 12.49 -2.94
N ASP A 74 -5.01 12.76 -3.94
CA ASP A 74 -5.42 13.02 -5.32
C ASP A 74 -5.59 11.71 -6.12
N ALA A 75 -4.91 10.65 -5.72
CA ALA A 75 -4.98 9.35 -6.38
C ALA A 75 -4.68 8.19 -5.44
N VAL A 76 -5.25 7.03 -5.76
CA VAL A 76 -4.96 5.75 -5.10
C VAL A 76 -4.36 4.79 -6.14
N LEU A 77 -3.20 4.22 -5.84
CA LEU A 77 -2.56 3.19 -6.64
C LEU A 77 -2.65 1.86 -5.91
N THR A 78 -3.33 0.89 -6.51
CA THR A 78 -3.42 -0.48 -5.99
C THR A 78 -2.53 -1.42 -6.80
N GLY A 79 -1.93 -2.39 -6.11
CA GLY A 79 -1.09 -3.42 -6.72
C GLY A 79 -1.43 -4.81 -6.20
N TYR A 80 -0.42 -5.59 -5.81
CA TYR A 80 -0.61 -6.94 -5.31
C TYR A 80 -1.34 -6.93 -3.95
N PHE A 81 -2.33 -7.83 -3.79
CA PHE A 81 -3.00 -8.11 -2.52
C PHE A 81 -2.79 -9.58 -2.13
N ALA A 82 -2.66 -9.86 -0.85
CA ALA A 82 -2.49 -11.22 -0.34
C ALA A 82 -3.78 -11.85 0.17
N THR A 83 -4.75 -11.03 0.59
CA THR A 83 -6.00 -11.51 1.19
C THR A 83 -7.22 -10.76 0.61
N PRO A 84 -8.41 -11.40 0.58
CA PRO A 84 -9.65 -10.69 0.26
C PRO A 84 -10.01 -9.59 1.27
N GLY A 85 -9.54 -9.68 2.53
CA GLY A 85 -9.78 -8.65 3.55
C GLY A 85 -9.07 -7.34 3.23
N GLN A 86 -7.83 -7.40 2.75
CA GLN A 86 -7.11 -6.23 2.27
C GLN A 86 -7.83 -5.56 1.09
N VAL A 87 -8.37 -6.36 0.16
CA VAL A 87 -9.14 -5.83 -1.00
C VAL A 87 -10.39 -5.09 -0.52
N ARG A 88 -11.16 -5.68 0.40
CA ARG A 88 -12.36 -5.05 0.96
C ARG A 88 -12.03 -3.74 1.66
N ARG A 89 -11.01 -3.73 2.53
CA ARG A 89 -10.60 -2.52 3.23
C ARG A 89 -10.06 -1.45 2.28
N ALA A 90 -9.34 -1.84 1.23
CA ALA A 90 -8.87 -0.91 0.20
C ALA A 90 -10.03 -0.25 -0.56
N ALA A 91 -11.07 -1.01 -0.90
CA ALA A 91 -12.27 -0.46 -1.53
C ALA A 91 -12.97 0.57 -0.63
N GLU A 92 -13.13 0.26 0.66
CA GLU A 92 -13.70 1.20 1.65
C GLU A 92 -12.87 2.49 1.75
N ALA A 93 -11.53 2.38 1.76
CA ALA A 93 -10.66 3.56 1.78
C ALA A 93 -10.81 4.41 0.51
N ILE A 94 -10.93 3.77 -0.67
CA ILE A 94 -11.18 4.48 -1.94
C ILE A 94 -12.53 5.21 -1.91
N ASP A 95 -13.58 4.57 -1.42
CA ASP A 95 -14.89 5.19 -1.31
C ASP A 95 -14.88 6.36 -0.31
N ALA A 96 -14.19 6.21 0.82
CA ALA A 96 -14.00 7.29 1.78
C ALA A 96 -13.25 8.48 1.16
N ILE A 97 -12.16 8.25 0.43
CA ILE A 97 -11.39 9.31 -0.26
C ILE A 97 -12.25 10.03 -1.31
N ARG A 98 -13.09 9.29 -2.06
CA ARG A 98 -13.97 9.88 -3.09
C ARG A 98 -15.12 10.72 -2.51
N ALA A 99 -15.45 10.53 -1.23
CA ALA A 99 -16.54 11.21 -0.56
C ALA A 99 -16.13 12.55 0.08
N VAL A 100 -14.83 12.88 0.10
CA VAL A 100 -14.28 14.11 0.69
C VAL A 100 -14.01 15.18 -0.36
#